data_AF-A0A523G827-F1
#
_entry.id   AF-A0A523G827-F1
#
_cell.length_a   1.000
_cell.length_b   1.000
_cell.length_c   1.000
_cell.angle_alpha   90.00
_cell.angle_beta   90.00
_cell.angle_gamma   90.00
#
_symmetry.space_group_name_H-M   'P 1'
#
loop_
_entity.id
_entity.type
_entity.pdbx_description
1 polymer ?
#
loop_
_entity_poly.entity_id
_entity_poly.type
_entity_poly.pdbx_seq_one_letter_code
_entity_poly.pdbx_strand_id
1 'polypeptide(L)' 'ELRELAQDELEDKFDIREFHDVILKNGAVPLNILEKLINDWINEKKAG' A
#
# COMPACT_ATOMS: atom_id res chain seq x y z
N GLU A 1 10.75 2.65 -3.05
CA GLU A 1 10.59 1.31 -2.44
C GLU A 1 9.13 0.93 -2.20
N LEU A 2 8.45 1.26 -1.09
CA LEU A 2 7.08 0.75 -0.83
C LEU A 2 6.04 1.10 -1.91
N ARG A 3 6.13 2.32 -2.45
CA ARG A 3 5.27 2.76 -3.57
C ARG A 3 5.56 1.97 -4.84
N GLU A 4 6.84 1.76 -5.15
CA GLU A 4 7.25 1.02 -6.35
C GLU A 4 6.83 -0.45 -6.26
N LEU A 5 7.00 -1.06 -5.08
CA LEU A 5 6.51 -2.41 -4.81
C LEU A 5 5.00 -2.51 -5.01
N ALA A 6 4.22 -1.56 -4.49
CA ALA A 6 2.79 -1.53 -4.71
C ALA A 6 2.40 -1.31 -6.18
N GLN A 7 3.15 -0.48 -6.92
CA GLN A 7 2.93 -0.26 -8.35
C GLN A 7 3.23 -1.51 -9.18
N ASP A 8 4.32 -2.21 -8.86
CA ASP A 8 4.74 -3.44 -9.55
C ASP A 8 3.76 -4.58 -9.27
N GLU A 9 3.30 -4.69 -8.02
CA GLU A 9 2.42 -5.78 -7.59
C GLU A 9 0.98 -5.60 -8.07
N LEU A 10 0.48 -4.36 -8.14
CA LEU A 10 -0.92 -4.09 -8.49
C LEU A 10 -1.12 -3.67 -9.95
N GLU A 11 -0.08 -3.22 -10.66
CA GLU A 11 -0.15 -2.78 -12.06
C GLU A 11 -1.39 -1.89 -12.32
N ASP A 12 -2.34 -2.32 -13.18
CA ASP A 12 -3.59 -1.61 -13.48
C ASP A 12 -4.54 -1.44 -12.28
N LYS A 13 -4.39 -2.24 -11.21
CA LYS A 13 -5.15 -2.11 -9.96
C LYS A 13 -4.53 -1.11 -8.99
N PHE A 14 -3.37 -0.53 -9.30
CA PHE A 14 -2.71 0.45 -8.42
C PHE A 14 -3.42 1.81 -8.49
N ASP A 15 -3.96 2.27 -7.36
CA ASP A 15 -4.43 3.65 -7.20
C ASP A 15 -3.54 4.42 -6.20
N ILE A 16 -2.88 5.47 -6.69
CA ILE A 16 -2.01 6.34 -5.88
C ILE A 16 -2.77 7.10 -4.78
N ARG A 17 -4.07 7.35 -4.97
CA ARG A 17 -4.92 8.00 -3.96
C ARG A 17 -5.17 7.05 -2.81
N GLU A 18 -5.45 5.77 -3.09
CA GLU A 18 -5.59 4.75 -2.06
C GLU A 18 -4.28 4.50 -1.33
N PHE A 19 -3.16 4.45 -2.06
CA PHE A 19 -1.83 4.35 -1.44
C PHE A 19 -1.58 5.46 -0.42
N HIS A 20 -1.86 6.72 -0.78
CA HIS A 20 -1.75 7.84 0.16
C HIS A 20 -2.80 7.77 1.28
N ASP A 21 -4.01 7.27 1.02
CA ASP A 21 -5.04 7.08 2.05
C ASP A 21 -4.56 6.09 3.13
N VAL A 22 -3.92 4.99 2.73
CA VAL A 22 -3.34 4.01 3.66
C VAL A 22 -2.25 4.65 4.53
N ILE A 23 -1.39 5.48 3.95
CA ILE A 23 -0.35 6.21 4.70
C ILE A 23 -0.99 7.23 5.67
N LEU A 24 -1.95 8.03 5.19
CA LEU A 24 -2.54 9.13 5.95
C LEU A 24 -3.48 8.63 7.06
N LYS A 25 -4.27 7.57 6.83
CA LYS A 25 -5.17 6.99 7.83
C LYS A 25 -4.44 6.47 9.06
N ASN A 26 -3.28 5.86 8.84
CA ASN A 26 -2.51 5.26 9.93
C ASN A 26 -1.60 6.27 10.62
N GLY A 27 -1.42 7.47 10.04
CA GLY A 27 -0.57 8.52 10.59
C GLY A 27 0.91 8.15 10.57
N ALA A 28 1.71 8.82 11.40
CA ALA A 28 3.14 8.55 11.50
C ALA A 28 3.40 7.24 12.28
N VAL A 29 3.30 6.11 11.58
CA VAL A 29 3.69 4.79 12.09
C VAL A 29 5.14 4.47 11.73
N PRO A 30 5.81 3.61 12.52
CA PRO A 30 7.11 3.06 12.15
C PRO A 30 7.12 2.42 10.76
N LEU A 31 8.24 2.54 10.04
CA LEU A 31 8.40 2.03 8.67
C LEU A 31 8.02 0.55 8.51
N ASN A 32 8.36 -0.29 9.50
CA ASN A 32 8.02 -1.72 9.50
C ASN A 32 6.50 -1.97 9.58
N ILE A 33 5.75 -1.11 10.28
CA ILE A 33 4.29 -1.19 10.34
C ILE A 33 3.71 -0.68 9.03
N LEU A 34 4.25 0.41 8.48
CA LEU A 34 3.81 0.94 7.20
C LEU A 34 3.98 -0.09 6.07
N GLU A 35 5.12 -0.76 6.03
CA GLU A 35 5.39 -1.83 5.08
C GLU A 35 4.38 -2.98 5.21
N LYS A 36 4.04 -3.40 6.44
CA LYS A 36 3.00 -4.41 6.65
C LYS A 36 1.64 -3.94 6.14
N LEU A 37 1.25 -2.69 6.42
CA LEU A 37 -0.04 -2.13 5.98
C LEU A 37 -0.15 -2.06 4.46
N ILE A 38 0.92 -1.62 3.79
CA ILE A 38 0.98 -1.61 2.32
C ILE A 38 0.89 -3.03 1.77
N ASN A 39 1.61 -3.99 2.33
CA ASN A 39 1.52 -5.39 1.91
C ASN A 39 0.13 -6.01 2.13
N ASP A 40 -0.53 -5.71 3.25
CA ASP A 40 -1.90 -6.17 3.54
C ASP A 40 -2.88 -5.62 2.48
N TRP A 41 -2.80 -4.31 2.22
CA TRP A 41 -3.62 -3.64 1.21
C TRP A 41 -3.38 -4.20 -0.21
N ILE A 42 -2.12 -4.46 -0.59
CA ILE A 42 -1.79 -5.10 -1.86
C ILE A 42 -2.44 -6.48 -1.96
N ASN A 43 -2.34 -7.30 -0.91
CA ASN A 43 -2.95 -8.64 -0.89
C ASN A 43 -4.48 -8.57 -1.00
N GLU A 44 -5.13 -7.63 -0.31
CA GLU A 44 -6.57 -7.39 -0.43
C GLU A 44 -6.97 -7.03 -1.87
N LYS A 45 -6.20 -6.14 -2.52
CA LYS A 45 -6.45 -5.71 -3.92
C LYS A 45 -6.17 -6.80 -4.95
N LYS A 46 -5.20 -7.69 -4.67
CA LYS A 46 -4.93 -8.86 -5.51
C LYS A 46 -6.01 -9.93 -5.40
N ALA A 47 -6.57 -10.12 -4.20
CA ALA A 47 -7.61 -11.11 -3.93
C ALA A 47 -9.00 -10.70 -4.46
N GLY A 48 -9.23 -9.41 -4.72
CA GLY A 48 -10.48 -8.85 -5.27
C GLY A 48 -10.56 -8.79 -6.79
#